data_AF-A0A7K3IRU1-F1
#
_entry.id   AF-A0A7K3IRU1-F1
#
_cell.length_a   1.000
_cell.length_b   1.000
_cell.length_c   1.000
_cell.angle_alpha   90.00
_cell.angle_beta   90.00
_cell.angle_gamma   90.00
#
_symmetry.space_group_name_H-M   'P 1'
#
loop_
_entity.id
_entity.type
_entity.pdbx_description
1 polymer ?
#
loop_
_entity_poly.entity_id
_entity_poly.type
_entity_poly.pdbx_seq_one_letter_code
_entity_poly.pdbx_strand_id
1 'polypeptide(L)'
;GHRKSVDIDLFSDSSFDTAQMLENLSRDFDFALLFSAPNTLKGAIGNIKVDIIAHRYHLVNAPVKEEDIIVMSEQDIVAMKLNAISTSGQRIKDFIDFYYLLEKYDLKTMLGWYAEKYNQKNDLLILKSLIYFDDVEESEWPVMVKDPDLKWKDIKRKIEKKVLSYSHQATSDK
;
A
#
# COMPACT_ATOMS: atom_id res chain seq x y z
N GLY A 1 -12.54 0.07 -8.34
CA GLY A 1 -11.08 -0.16 -8.36
C GLY A 1 -10.59 -0.53 -9.75
N HIS A 2 -9.29 -0.42 -10.03
CA HIS A 2 -8.69 -0.73 -11.35
C HIS A 2 -8.31 -2.20 -11.56
N ARG A 3 -8.24 -2.98 -10.49
CA ARG A 3 -8.05 -4.44 -10.47
C ARG A 3 -8.92 -5.06 -9.37
N LYS A 4 -9.14 -6.37 -9.41
CA LYS A 4 -9.71 -7.10 -8.27
C LYS A 4 -8.72 -7.12 -7.10
N SER A 5 -9.22 -6.84 -5.90
CA SER A 5 -8.51 -7.06 -4.62
C SER A 5 -9.23 -8.19 -3.88
N VAL A 6 -8.46 -9.14 -3.35
CA VAL A 6 -8.98 -10.37 -2.74
C VAL A 6 -8.60 -10.51 -1.26
N ASP A 7 -7.65 -9.71 -0.80
CA ASP A 7 -7.18 -9.69 0.58
C ASP A 7 -7.95 -8.64 1.39
N ILE A 8 -8.09 -8.88 2.69
CA ILE A 8 -8.58 -7.91 3.66
C ILE A 8 -7.41 -7.49 4.56
N ASP A 9 -7.06 -6.21 4.48
CA ASP A 9 -6.06 -5.60 5.36
C ASP A 9 -6.76 -4.63 6.32
N LEU A 10 -6.74 -4.92 7.62
CA LEU A 10 -7.31 -4.08 8.68
C LEU A 10 -6.20 -3.39 9.46
N PHE A 11 -6.35 -2.09 9.63
CA PHE A 11 -5.36 -1.24 10.28
C PHE A 11 -5.97 -0.48 11.46
N SER A 12 -5.20 -0.35 12.54
CA SER A 12 -5.54 0.51 13.68
C SER A 12 -4.38 1.44 14.02
N ASP A 13 -4.68 2.68 14.42
CA ASP A 13 -3.71 3.62 14.99
C ASP A 13 -3.40 3.32 16.46
N SER A 14 -4.11 2.36 17.04
CA SER A 14 -4.06 1.99 18.45
C SER A 14 -3.57 0.55 18.62
N SER A 15 -2.93 0.25 19.75
CA SER A 15 -2.56 -1.12 20.08
C SER A 15 -3.78 -1.97 20.39
N PHE A 16 -3.69 -3.28 20.13
CA PHE A 16 -4.69 -4.26 20.51
C PHE A 16 -4.07 -5.48 21.18
N ASP A 17 -4.84 -6.14 22.04
CA ASP A 17 -4.46 -7.43 22.61
C ASP A 17 -4.57 -8.50 21.52
N THR A 18 -3.40 -9.02 21.12
CA THR A 18 -3.28 -10.00 20.04
C THR A 18 -3.92 -11.34 20.40
N ALA A 19 -3.84 -11.76 21.68
CA ALA A 19 -4.44 -13.01 22.12
C ALA A 19 -5.96 -12.90 22.18
N GLN A 20 -6.48 -11.79 22.73
CA GLN A 20 -7.92 -11.55 22.79
C GLN A 20 -8.54 -11.40 21.38
N MET A 21 -7.85 -10.68 20.48
CA MET A 21 -8.30 -10.55 19.09
C MET A 21 -8.34 -11.90 18.38
N LEU A 22 -7.31 -12.73 18.56
CA LEU A 22 -7.29 -14.08 17.99
C LEU A 22 -8.44 -14.94 18.53
N GLU A 23 -8.70 -14.89 19.84
CA GLU A 23 -9.83 -15.61 20.45
C GLU A 23 -11.17 -15.19 19.83
N ASN A 24 -11.39 -13.88 19.68
CA ASN A 24 -12.62 -13.35 19.08
C ASN A 24 -12.76 -13.81 17.61
N LEU A 25 -11.69 -13.72 16.82
CA LEU A 25 -11.70 -14.17 15.42
C LEU A 25 -12.01 -15.66 15.30
N SER A 26 -11.38 -16.50 16.13
CA SER A 26 -11.60 -17.95 16.12
C SER A 26 -12.98 -18.35 16.65
N ARG A 27 -13.63 -17.49 17.44
CA ARG A 27 -14.99 -17.71 17.93
C ARG A 27 -16.02 -17.42 16.84
N ASP A 28 -15.83 -16.32 16.11
CA ASP A 28 -16.81 -15.82 15.15
C ASP A 28 -16.59 -16.39 13.73
N PHE A 29 -15.37 -16.82 13.42
CA PHE A 29 -14.95 -17.30 12.11
C PHE A 29 -14.05 -18.54 12.21
N ASP A 30 -14.02 -19.34 11.14
CA ASP A 30 -13.01 -20.40 10.95
C ASP A 30 -11.66 -19.77 10.54
N PHE A 31 -11.04 -19.07 11.50
CA PHE A 31 -9.81 -18.31 11.29
C PHE A 31 -8.58 -19.22 11.36
N ALA A 32 -7.96 -19.46 10.21
CA ALA A 32 -6.69 -20.16 10.10
C ALA A 32 -5.53 -19.19 10.37
N LEU A 33 -4.97 -19.26 11.58
CA LEU A 33 -3.80 -18.45 11.95
C LEU A 33 -2.55 -18.87 11.16
N LEU A 34 -1.88 -17.90 10.53
CA LEU A 34 -0.62 -18.10 9.81
C LEU A 34 0.56 -17.45 10.55
N PHE A 35 0.34 -16.29 11.16
CA PHE A 35 1.37 -15.55 11.89
C PHE A 35 0.76 -14.69 13.00
N SER A 36 1.43 -14.66 14.14
CA SER A 36 1.07 -13.82 15.29
C SER A 36 2.33 -13.17 15.87
N ALA A 37 2.23 -11.89 16.14
CA ALA A 37 3.20 -11.09 16.88
C ALA A 37 2.46 -9.98 17.63
N PRO A 38 3.07 -9.30 18.62
CA PRO A 38 2.41 -8.19 19.30
C PRO A 38 1.86 -7.14 18.32
N ASN A 39 0.55 -6.92 18.38
CA ASN A 39 -0.21 -6.02 17.49
C ASN A 39 -0.21 -6.42 16.01
N THR A 40 -0.03 -7.69 15.70
CA THR A 40 -0.09 -8.21 14.33
C THR A 40 -0.68 -9.61 14.34
N LEU A 41 -1.77 -9.80 13.61
CA LEU A 41 -2.31 -11.11 13.27
C LEU A 41 -2.39 -11.23 11.76
N LYS A 42 -1.96 -12.37 11.24
CA LYS A 42 -2.15 -12.72 9.83
C LYS A 42 -2.69 -14.12 9.74
N GLY A 43 -3.68 -14.32 8.89
CA GLY A 43 -4.33 -15.60 8.71
C GLY A 43 -5.20 -15.61 7.49
N ALA A 44 -6.14 -16.54 7.49
CA ALA A 44 -7.17 -16.63 6.46
C ALA A 44 -8.51 -17.02 7.07
N ILE A 45 -9.59 -16.55 6.44
CA ILE A 45 -10.95 -17.04 6.67
C ILE A 45 -11.38 -17.68 5.35
N GLY A 46 -11.47 -19.01 5.34
CA GLY A 46 -11.59 -19.76 4.08
C GLY A 46 -10.39 -19.50 3.16
N ASN A 47 -10.65 -18.95 1.97
CA ASN A 47 -9.62 -18.60 0.98
C ASN A 47 -9.24 -17.10 0.97
N ILE A 48 -9.80 -16.30 1.90
CA ILE A 48 -9.55 -14.87 1.99
C ILE A 48 -8.44 -14.64 3.00
N LYS A 49 -7.33 -14.06 2.56
CA LYS A 49 -6.25 -13.64 3.45
C LYS A 49 -6.71 -12.43 4.27
N VAL A 50 -6.44 -12.47 5.58
CA VAL A 50 -6.77 -11.40 6.51
C VAL A 50 -5.52 -11.01 7.31
N ASP A 51 -5.10 -9.76 7.15
CA ASP A 51 -4.03 -9.15 7.94
C ASP A 51 -4.67 -8.09 8.88
N ILE A 52 -4.35 -8.15 10.18
CA ILE A 52 -4.80 -7.17 11.19
C ILE A 52 -3.56 -6.61 11.88
N ILE A 53 -3.33 -5.31 11.71
CA ILE A 53 -2.07 -4.66 12.08
C ILE A 53 -2.34 -3.35 12.81
N ALA A 54 -1.70 -3.13 13.96
CA ALA A 54 -1.67 -1.80 14.55
C ALA A 54 -0.65 -0.94 13.81
N HIS A 55 -1.09 -0.28 12.74
CA HIS A 55 -0.32 0.68 11.96
C HIS A 55 -0.30 2.06 12.63
N ARG A 56 0.36 2.13 13.78
CA ARG A 56 0.41 3.27 14.71
C ARG A 56 1.26 4.45 14.22
N TYR A 57 0.97 4.89 12.99
CA TYR A 57 1.47 6.14 12.41
C TYR A 57 0.34 7.17 12.43
N HIS A 58 0.70 8.45 12.45
CA HIS A 58 -0.30 9.52 12.37
C HIS A 58 -1.13 9.38 11.09
N LEU A 59 -2.39 9.81 11.17
CA LEU A 59 -3.29 9.87 10.02
C LEU A 59 -3.04 11.18 9.29
N VAL A 60 -2.79 11.11 7.99
CA VAL A 60 -2.65 12.32 7.15
C VAL A 60 -4.00 13.03 7.05
N ASN A 61 -5.09 12.27 7.02
CA ASN A 61 -6.44 12.81 7.05
C ASN A 61 -7.40 11.84 7.74
N ALA A 62 -8.56 12.35 8.15
CA ALA A 62 -9.57 11.54 8.81
C ALA A 62 -10.03 10.37 7.92
N PRO A 63 -10.26 9.17 8.49
CA PRO A 63 -10.86 8.06 7.77
C PRO A 63 -12.26 8.44 7.27
N VAL A 64 -12.65 7.87 6.14
CA VAL A 64 -13.96 8.10 5.52
C VAL A 64 -14.87 6.91 5.83
N LYS A 65 -16.13 7.21 6.16
CA LYS A 65 -17.16 6.17 6.25
C LYS A 65 -17.74 5.96 4.85
N GLU A 66 -17.53 4.77 4.30
CA GLU A 66 -18.16 4.33 3.05
C GLU A 66 -19.14 3.20 3.39
N GLU A 67 -20.42 3.42 3.11
CA GLU A 67 -21.51 2.54 3.56
C GLU A 67 -21.45 2.34 5.08
N ASP A 68 -21.13 1.13 5.54
CA ASP A 68 -20.94 0.80 6.95
C ASP A 68 -19.50 0.39 7.31
N ILE A 69 -18.55 0.67 6.43
CA ILE A 69 -17.13 0.37 6.61
C ILE A 69 -16.34 1.68 6.77
N ILE A 70 -15.36 1.67 7.68
CA ILE A 70 -14.41 2.76 7.83
C ILE A 70 -13.21 2.45 6.94
N VAL A 71 -12.91 3.36 6.02
CA VAL A 71 -11.80 3.26 5.08
C VAL A 71 -10.82 4.39 5.38
N MET A 72 -9.52 4.09 5.30
CA MET A 72 -8.48 5.11 5.41
C MET A 72 -8.66 6.18 4.32
N SER A 73 -8.26 7.42 4.62
CA SER A 73 -8.29 8.49 3.62
C SER A 73 -7.47 8.13 2.38
N GLU A 74 -7.80 8.69 1.21
CA GLU A 74 -6.99 8.47 0.00
C GLU A 74 -5.52 8.90 0.22
N GLN A 75 -5.28 9.97 0.98
CA GLN A 75 -3.94 10.44 1.34
C GLN A 75 -3.15 9.39 2.13
N ASP A 76 -3.79 8.78 3.13
CA ASP A 76 -3.18 7.71 3.92
C ASP A 76 -2.92 6.47 3.08
N ILE A 77 -3.87 6.07 2.23
CA ILE A 77 -3.71 4.91 1.32
C ILE A 77 -2.53 5.14 0.36
N VAL A 78 -2.39 6.35 -0.20
CA VAL A 78 -1.26 6.72 -1.04
C VAL A 78 0.07 6.58 -0.27
N ALA A 79 0.15 7.19 0.92
CA ALA A 79 1.34 7.08 1.75
C ALA A 79 1.67 5.62 2.09
N MET A 80 0.67 4.81 2.41
CA MET A 80 0.86 3.39 2.72
C MET A 80 1.32 2.57 1.52
N LYS A 81 0.85 2.89 0.30
CA LYS A 81 1.32 2.25 -0.94
C LYS A 81 2.78 2.59 -1.23
N LEU A 82 3.14 3.86 -1.06
CA LEU A 82 4.52 4.32 -1.15
C LEU A 82 5.44 3.61 -0.14
N ASN A 83 4.99 3.47 1.10
CA ASN A 83 5.71 2.72 2.13
C ASN A 83 5.91 1.26 1.73
N ALA A 84 4.86 0.59 1.25
CA ALA A 84 4.92 -0.82 0.86
C ALA A 84 5.95 -1.08 -0.25
N ILE A 85 6.01 -0.22 -1.26
CA ILE A 85 7.04 -0.30 -2.31
C ILE A 85 8.43 -0.04 -1.70
N SER A 86 8.56 0.98 -0.84
CA SER A 86 9.85 1.32 -0.23
C SER A 86 10.40 0.23 0.68
N THR A 87 9.56 -0.56 1.34
CA THR A 87 9.99 -1.57 2.32
C THR A 87 10.09 -2.98 1.75
N SER A 88 9.24 -3.35 0.78
CA SER A 88 9.20 -4.69 0.19
C SER A 88 9.68 -4.69 -1.27
N GLY A 89 9.10 -3.83 -2.11
CA GLY A 89 9.48 -3.71 -3.52
C GLY A 89 9.19 -4.94 -4.41
N GLN A 90 8.58 -6.01 -3.88
CA GLN A 90 8.40 -7.27 -4.61
C GLN A 90 7.02 -7.44 -5.24
N ARG A 91 5.98 -6.84 -4.63
CA ARG A 91 4.59 -7.10 -5.00
C ARG A 91 4.18 -6.25 -6.20
N ILE A 92 3.97 -6.88 -7.35
CA ILE A 92 3.57 -6.18 -8.59
C ILE A 92 2.31 -5.34 -8.43
N LYS A 93 1.36 -5.78 -7.59
CA LYS A 93 0.11 -5.04 -7.32
C LYS A 93 0.34 -3.65 -6.72
N ASP A 94 1.40 -3.45 -5.93
CA ASP A 94 1.71 -2.15 -5.34
C ASP A 94 2.18 -1.15 -6.42
N PHE A 95 2.97 -1.61 -7.41
CA PHE A 95 3.38 -0.79 -8.55
C PHE A 95 2.22 -0.50 -9.52
N ILE A 96 1.31 -1.46 -9.72
CA ILE A 96 0.07 -1.23 -10.48
C ILE A 96 -0.78 -0.15 -9.80
N ASP A 97 -0.96 -0.25 -8.48
CA ASP A 97 -1.72 0.74 -7.73
C ASP A 97 -1.05 2.13 -7.83
N PHE A 98 0.28 2.20 -7.69
CA PHE A 98 1.04 3.44 -7.88
C PHE A 98 0.91 4.04 -9.29
N TYR A 99 0.90 3.20 -10.33
CA TYR A 99 0.67 3.64 -11.71
C TYR A 99 -0.63 4.41 -11.90
N TYR A 100 -1.71 3.96 -11.25
CA TYR A 100 -3.01 4.63 -11.30
C TYR A 100 -3.06 5.84 -10.39
N LEU A 101 -2.37 5.83 -9.24
CA LEU A 101 -2.24 7.01 -8.39
C LEU A 101 -1.55 8.17 -9.12
N LEU A 102 -0.57 7.87 -10.00
CA LEU A 102 0.07 8.85 -10.89
C LEU A 102 -0.87 9.45 -11.96
N GLU A 103 -2.10 8.94 -12.13
CA GLU A 103 -3.15 9.58 -12.95
C GLU A 103 -3.94 10.62 -12.15
N LYS A 104 -4.00 10.46 -10.83
CA LYS A 104 -4.77 11.32 -9.93
C LYS A 104 -3.93 12.44 -9.32
N TYR A 105 -2.68 12.15 -8.98
CA TYR A 105 -1.81 13.05 -8.23
C TYR A 105 -0.42 13.13 -8.86
N ASP A 106 0.23 14.28 -8.68
CA ASP A 106 1.65 14.42 -8.98
C ASP A 106 2.52 13.77 -7.88
N LEU A 107 3.76 13.41 -8.24
CA LEU A 107 4.66 12.71 -7.34
C LEU A 107 5.03 13.55 -6.11
N LYS A 108 5.12 14.88 -6.24
CA LYS A 108 5.45 15.79 -5.14
C LYS A 108 4.39 15.74 -4.05
N THR A 109 3.12 15.76 -4.45
CA THR A 109 1.97 15.68 -3.55
C THR A 109 1.96 14.35 -2.80
N MET A 110 2.17 13.25 -3.53
CA MET A 110 2.19 11.91 -2.92
C MET A 110 3.35 11.75 -1.92
N LEU A 111 4.54 12.27 -2.25
CA LEU A 111 5.68 12.30 -1.34
C LEU A 111 5.42 13.19 -0.11
N GLY A 112 4.67 14.28 -0.26
CA GLY A 112 4.22 15.11 0.87
C GLY A 112 3.41 14.31 1.89
N TRP A 113 2.39 13.57 1.44
CA TRP A 113 1.59 12.71 2.34
C TRP A 113 2.41 11.58 2.96
N TYR A 114 3.33 10.99 2.18
CA TYR A 114 4.26 9.98 2.71
C TYR A 114 5.16 10.56 3.80
N ALA A 115 5.73 11.74 3.58
CA ALA A 115 6.57 12.43 4.55
C ALA A 115 5.80 12.79 5.82
N GLU A 116 4.56 13.27 5.69
CA GLU A 116 3.68 13.57 6.82
C GLU A 116 3.37 12.32 7.65
N LYS A 117 2.97 11.22 6.99
CA LYS A 117 2.59 9.97 7.68
C LYS A 117 3.77 9.31 8.40
N TYR A 118 4.93 9.24 7.76
CA TYR A 118 6.07 8.45 8.22
C TYR A 118 7.22 9.30 8.79
N ASN A 119 7.03 10.62 8.90
CA ASN A 119 8.07 11.58 9.31
C ASN A 119 9.34 11.43 8.45
N GLN A 120 9.18 11.15 7.16
CA GLN A 120 10.29 10.94 6.24
C GLN A 120 10.94 12.28 5.90
N LYS A 121 12.26 12.36 6.06
CA LYS A 121 13.03 13.59 5.78
C LYS A 121 13.74 13.60 4.43
N ASN A 122 13.88 12.44 3.79
CA ASN A 122 14.65 12.30 2.56
C ASN A 122 13.97 11.34 1.58
N ASP A 123 13.60 11.86 0.42
CA ASP A 123 12.90 11.09 -0.62
C ASP A 123 13.83 10.14 -1.39
N LEU A 124 15.15 10.23 -1.24
CA LEU A 124 16.10 9.48 -2.06
C LEU A 124 15.86 7.96 -2.03
N LEU A 125 15.59 7.39 -0.85
CA LEU A 125 15.36 5.96 -0.71
C LEU A 125 14.07 5.54 -1.42
N ILE A 126 12.97 6.24 -1.15
CA ILE A 126 11.68 5.93 -1.76
C ILE A 126 11.73 6.13 -3.28
N LEU A 127 12.34 7.21 -3.77
CA LEU A 127 12.49 7.45 -5.22
C LEU A 127 13.28 6.32 -5.89
N LYS A 128 14.33 5.80 -5.26
CA LYS A 128 15.06 4.62 -5.75
C LYS A 128 14.17 3.37 -5.78
N SER A 129 13.45 3.09 -4.70
CA SER A 129 12.56 1.93 -4.62
C SER A 129 11.43 1.99 -5.67
N LEU A 130 10.93 3.18 -5.99
CA LEU A 130 9.88 3.35 -7.01
C LEU A 130 10.32 2.95 -8.43
N ILE A 131 11.62 2.95 -8.72
CA ILE A 131 12.18 2.59 -10.03
C ILE A 131 13.05 1.32 -9.97
N TYR A 132 13.03 0.61 -8.85
CA TYR A 132 13.72 -0.67 -8.70
C TYR A 132 12.73 -1.80 -8.93
N PHE A 133 12.92 -2.53 -10.04
CA PHE A 133 11.96 -3.56 -10.49
C PHE A 133 12.52 -4.98 -10.50
N ASP A 134 13.80 -5.16 -10.16
CA ASP A 134 14.49 -6.44 -10.34
C ASP A 134 13.89 -7.56 -9.48
N ASP A 135 13.34 -7.20 -8.32
CA ASP A 135 12.73 -8.13 -7.36
C ASP A 135 11.20 -8.29 -7.55
N VAL A 136 10.60 -7.70 -8.60
CA VAL A 136 9.15 -7.73 -8.79
C VAL A 136 8.67 -9.07 -9.34
N GLU A 137 7.75 -9.71 -8.62
CA GLU A 137 7.17 -10.99 -9.03
C GLU A 137 6.05 -10.81 -10.06
N GLU A 138 6.40 -10.89 -11.36
CA GLU A 138 5.44 -10.74 -12.46
C GLU A 138 4.38 -11.87 -12.53
N SER A 139 4.65 -13.03 -11.93
CA SER A 139 3.72 -14.16 -11.87
C SER A 139 2.47 -13.87 -11.04
N GLU A 140 2.51 -12.87 -10.15
CA GLU A 140 1.37 -12.45 -9.33
C GLU A 140 0.47 -11.42 -10.02
N TRP A 141 0.45 -11.40 -11.36
CA TRP A 141 -0.35 -10.43 -12.12
C TRP A 141 -1.84 -10.52 -11.76
N PRO A 142 -2.48 -9.42 -11.32
CA PRO A 142 -3.86 -9.46 -10.85
C PRO A 142 -4.86 -9.42 -12.02
N VAL A 143 -6.11 -9.80 -11.72
CA VAL A 143 -7.22 -9.60 -12.67
C VAL A 143 -7.52 -8.11 -12.79
N MET A 144 -7.24 -7.55 -13.96
CA MET A 144 -7.46 -6.14 -14.28
C MET A 144 -8.94 -5.86 -14.62
N VAL A 145 -9.44 -4.70 -14.21
CA VAL A 145 -10.83 -4.26 -14.43
C VAL A 145 -10.91 -3.09 -15.42
N LYS A 146 -10.01 -2.10 -15.29
CA LYS A 146 -10.03 -0.88 -16.12
C LYS A 146 -9.33 -1.08 -17.46
N ASP A 147 -8.12 -1.65 -17.44
CA ASP A 147 -7.26 -1.82 -18.61
C ASP A 147 -6.78 -3.28 -18.73
N PRO A 148 -7.60 -4.19 -19.32
CA PRO A 148 -7.28 -5.61 -19.43
C PRO A 148 -5.99 -5.91 -20.21
N ASP A 149 -5.65 -5.02 -21.15
CA ASP A 149 -4.47 -5.15 -22.00
C ASP A 149 -3.22 -4.47 -21.44
N LEU A 150 -3.30 -3.81 -20.28
CA LEU A 150 -2.16 -3.16 -19.65
C LEU A 150 -1.03 -4.16 -19.43
N LYS A 151 0.19 -3.80 -19.82
CA LYS A 151 1.37 -4.64 -19.66
C LYS A 151 2.34 -4.04 -18.66
N TRP A 152 3.08 -4.90 -17.98
CA TRP A 152 4.09 -4.50 -17.01
C TRP A 152 5.11 -3.49 -17.57
N LYS A 153 5.54 -3.68 -18.83
CA LYS A 153 6.45 -2.74 -19.53
C LYS A 153 5.91 -1.30 -19.58
N ASP A 154 4.60 -1.12 -19.73
CA ASP A 154 3.98 0.20 -19.84
C ASP A 154 3.89 0.87 -18.47
N ILE A 155 3.74 0.06 -17.42
CA ILE A 155 3.78 0.50 -16.03
C ILE A 155 5.16 1.01 -15.66
N LYS A 156 6.21 0.18 -15.85
CA LYS A 156 7.61 0.56 -15.58
C LYS A 156 7.98 1.87 -16.26
N ARG A 157 7.72 1.96 -17.57
CA ARG A 157 8.03 3.15 -18.38
C ARG A 157 7.35 4.42 -17.84
N LYS A 158 6.09 4.35 -17.42
CA LYS A 158 5.38 5.52 -16.86
C LYS A 158 5.96 5.93 -15.52
N ILE A 159 6.21 4.96 -14.63
CA ILE A 159 6.77 5.21 -13.29
C ILE A 159 8.16 5.83 -13.42
N GLU A 160 9.07 5.21 -14.18
CA GLU A 160 10.43 5.72 -14.42
C GLU A 160 10.38 7.15 -14.95
N LYS A 161 9.57 7.39 -15.98
CA LYS A 161 9.43 8.74 -16.57
C LYS A 161 9.01 9.77 -15.52
N LYS A 162 8.02 9.46 -14.68
CA LYS A 162 7.51 10.39 -13.66
C LYS A 162 8.53 10.64 -12.56
N VAL A 163 9.20 9.60 -12.07
CA VAL A 163 10.23 9.69 -11.02
C VAL A 163 11.46 10.46 -11.49
N LEU A 164 11.96 10.17 -12.69
CA LEU A 164 13.12 10.86 -13.25
C LEU A 164 12.82 12.33 -13.55
N SER A 165 11.63 12.63 -14.10
CA SER A 165 11.21 14.02 -14.35
C SER A 165 11.17 14.84 -13.05
N TYR A 166 10.63 14.26 -11.97
CA TYR A 166 10.63 14.89 -10.65
C TYR A 166 12.04 15.14 -10.12
N SER A 167 12.93 14.14 -10.25
CA SER A 167 14.30 14.21 -9.75
C SER A 167 15.13 15.29 -10.46
N HIS A 168 14.93 15.46 -11.77
CA HIS A 168 15.55 16.54 -12.53
C HIS A 168 15.06 17.92 -12.08
N GLN A 169 13.74 18.11 -11.93
CA GLN A 169 13.15 19.37 -11.48
C GLN A 169 13.62 19.76 -10.07
N ALA A 170 13.63 18.81 -9.13
CA ALA A 170 14.06 19.03 -7.76
C ALA A 170 15.56 19.39 -7.62
N THR A 171 16.38 19.06 -8.62
CA THR A 171 17.79 19.43 -8.69
C THR A 171 17.99 20.82 -9.31
N SER A 172 17.06 21.29 -10.14
CA SER A 172 17.08 22.63 -10.74
C SER A 172 16.52 23.73 -9.84
N ASP A 173 15.70 23.38 -8.84
CA ASP A 173 15.12 24.31 -7.87
C ASP A 173 16.01 24.56 -6.63
N LYS A 174 17.24 24.04 -6.61
CA LYS A 174 18.25 24.24 -5.56
C LYS A 174 19.43 25.07 -6.06
#